data_AF-A0A497K3F6-F1
#
_entry.id   AF-A0A497K3F6-F1
#
_cell.length_a   1.000
_cell.length_b   1.000
_cell.length_c   1.000
_cell.angle_alpha   90.00
_cell.angle_beta   90.00
_cell.angle_gamma   90.00
#
_symmetry.space_group_name_H-M   'P 1'
#
loop_
_entity.id
_entity.type
_entity.pdbx_description
1 polymer ?
#
loop_
_entity_poly.entity_id
_entity_poly.type
_entity_poly.pdbx_seq_one_letter_code
_entity_poly.pdbx_strand_id
1 'polypeptide(L)'
;MRGLRARLDDEIRNLLTSVRIGGRRVVKAVFTREEIFDGPYSSEAPELVALPEEGFSFKTGLFSKNLATVDRLQGRHTEDDAFLYLKGAEDLDEFTHLESALLALRTQYGGLKL
;
A
#
# COMPACT_ATOMS: atom_id res chain seq x y z
N MET A 1 -9.72 13.27 24.95
CA MET A 1 -9.71 12.07 24.09
C MET A 1 -8.89 12.27 22.81
N ARG A 2 -9.10 13.31 21.98
CA ARG A 2 -8.30 13.56 20.75
C ARG A 2 -6.77 13.60 20.95
N GLY A 3 -6.28 14.25 22.01
CA GLY A 3 -4.84 14.32 22.28
C GLY A 3 -4.18 13.01 22.73
N LEU A 4 -4.96 12.04 23.25
CA LEU A 4 -4.40 10.74 23.65
C LEU A 4 -4.20 9.85 22.43
N ARG A 5 -5.15 9.85 21.48
CA ARG A 5 -5.04 9.07 20.25
C ARG A 5 -3.86 9.53 19.40
N ALA A 6 -3.73 10.83 19.16
CA ALA A 6 -2.59 11.36 18.39
C ALA A 6 -1.23 10.94 18.99
N ARG A 7 -1.09 11.01 20.32
CA ARG A 7 0.13 10.56 21.00
C ARG A 7 0.39 9.06 20.82
N LEU A 8 -0.67 8.24 20.88
CA LEU A 8 -0.55 6.80 20.68
C LEU A 8 -0.20 6.45 19.23
N ASP A 9 -0.79 7.16 18.26
CA ASP A 9 -0.48 7.00 16.84
C ASP A 9 1.01 7.29 16.60
N ASP A 10 1.54 8.40 17.14
CA ASP A 10 2.96 8.75 17.05
C ASP A 10 3.86 7.71 17.74
N GLU A 11 3.47 7.22 18.92
CA GLU A 11 4.22 6.18 19.64
C GLU A 11 4.30 4.88 18.83
N ILE A 12 3.18 4.42 18.27
CA ILE A 12 3.13 3.22 17.42
C ILE A 12 3.95 3.41 16.16
N ARG A 13 3.83 4.56 15.47
CA ARG A 13 4.62 4.89 14.28
C ARG A 13 6.12 4.83 14.57
N ASN A 14 6.56 5.41 15.69
CA ASN A 14 7.95 5.39 16.12
C ASN A 14 8.43 3.97 16.48
N LEU A 15 7.62 3.20 17.21
CA LEU A 15 7.95 1.82 17.56
C LEU A 15 8.14 0.95 16.31
N LEU A 16 7.17 0.97 15.39
CA LEU A 16 7.21 0.16 14.18
C LEU A 16 8.41 0.53 13.28
N THR A 17 8.66 1.82 13.06
CA THR A 17 9.78 2.30 12.22
C THR A 17 11.15 2.09 12.87
N SER A 18 11.21 1.89 14.20
CA SER A 18 12.47 1.60 14.92
C SER A 18 12.97 0.16 14.77
N VAL A 19 12.11 -0.78 14.34
CA VAL A 19 12.45 -2.21 14.25
C VAL A 19 13.56 -2.43 13.24
N ARG A 20 14.62 -3.11 13.68
CA ARG A 20 15.77 -3.50 12.85
C ARG A 20 16.06 -4.98 12.91
N ILE A 21 16.40 -5.56 11.76
CA ILE A 21 16.88 -6.94 11.63
C ILE A 21 18.18 -6.90 10.83
N GLY A 22 19.27 -7.44 11.41
CA GLY A 22 20.60 -7.36 10.80
C GLY A 22 21.07 -5.93 10.54
N GLY A 23 20.67 -4.97 11.38
CA GLY A 23 21.00 -3.55 11.22
C GLY A 23 20.14 -2.79 10.19
N ARG A 24 19.34 -3.49 9.38
CA ARG A 24 18.45 -2.88 8.39
C ARG A 24 17.09 -2.55 9.01
N ARG A 25 16.52 -1.41 8.61
CA ARG A 25 15.13 -1.03 8.94
C ARG A 25 14.17 -2.03 8.30
N VAL A 26 13.13 -2.43 9.04
CA VAL A 26 12.14 -3.43 8.58
C VAL A 26 10.86 -2.77 8.04
N VAL A 27 10.46 -1.63 8.61
CA VAL A 27 9.26 -0.86 8.21
C VAL A 27 9.72 0.44 7.56
N LYS A 28 9.39 0.65 6.27
CA LYS A 28 9.75 1.86 5.51
C LYS A 28 9.03 3.10 6.08
N ALA A 29 7.71 2.99 6.22
CA ALA A 29 6.82 4.05 6.69
C ALA A 29 5.56 3.45 7.33
N VAL A 30 4.84 4.27 8.11
CA VAL A 30 3.53 3.95 8.66
C VAL A 30 2.59 5.10 8.34
N PHE A 31 1.53 4.81 7.59
CA PHE A 31 0.56 5.80 7.11
C PHE A 31 -0.72 5.75 7.93
N THR A 32 -1.46 6.86 8.03
CA THR A 32 -2.86 6.86 8.46
C THR A 32 -3.76 6.53 7.28
N ARG A 33 -5.01 6.14 7.57
CA ARG A 33 -5.98 5.97 6.49
C ARG A 33 -6.18 7.22 5.64
N GLU A 34 -6.16 8.40 6.27
CA GLU A 34 -6.37 9.68 5.58
C GLU A 34 -5.20 10.06 4.66
N GLU A 35 -4.00 9.49 4.88
CA GLU A 35 -2.83 9.73 4.05
C GLU A 35 -2.83 8.90 2.75
N ILE A 36 -3.45 7.72 2.74
CA ILE A 36 -3.30 6.75 1.63
C ILE A 36 -4.59 6.13 1.09
N PHE A 37 -5.75 6.34 1.72
CA PHE A 37 -7.04 5.88 1.21
C PHE A 37 -7.97 7.04 0.92
N ASP A 38 -8.56 7.01 -0.27
CA ASP A 38 -9.65 7.89 -0.68
C ASP A 38 -10.76 7.07 -1.35
N GLY A 39 -11.97 7.62 -1.40
CA GLY A 39 -13.12 7.00 -2.05
C GLY A 39 -14.17 6.40 -1.10
N PRO A 40 -15.19 5.73 -1.66
CA PRO A 40 -16.42 5.37 -0.96
C PRO A 40 -16.25 4.39 0.20
N TYR A 41 -15.12 3.66 0.24
CA TYR A 41 -14.81 2.67 1.26
C TYR A 41 -13.70 3.13 2.23
N SER A 42 -13.25 4.38 2.16
CA SER A 42 -12.21 4.93 3.05
C SER A 42 -12.59 4.90 4.54
N SER A 43 -13.88 4.78 4.86
CA SER A 43 -14.36 4.57 6.22
C SER A 43 -14.04 3.18 6.78
N GLU A 44 -13.80 2.19 5.93
CA GLU A 44 -13.46 0.81 6.29
C GLU A 44 -11.94 0.58 6.36
N ALA A 45 -11.14 1.58 5.98
CA ALA A 45 -9.70 1.48 5.97
C ALA A 45 -9.10 1.35 7.39
N PRO A 46 -8.00 0.57 7.55
CA PRO A 46 -7.29 0.48 8.83
C PRO A 46 -6.78 1.84 9.30
N GLU A 47 -6.84 2.14 10.59
CA GLU A 47 -6.36 3.44 11.11
C GLU A 47 -4.89 3.71 10.79
N LEU A 48 -4.05 2.67 10.81
CA LEU A 48 -2.63 2.74 10.45
C LEU A 48 -2.27 1.59 9.50
N VAL A 49 -1.42 1.88 8.51
CA VAL A 49 -0.87 0.89 7.58
C VAL A 49 0.66 0.97 7.59
N ALA A 50 1.31 -0.14 7.95
CA ALA A 50 2.77 -0.25 7.94
C ALA A 50 3.24 -0.79 6.58
N LEU A 51 4.06 0.00 5.89
CA LEU A 51 4.70 -0.40 4.64
C LEU A 51 6.05 -1.05 4.95
N PRO A 52 6.30 -2.30 4.55
CA PRO A 52 7.59 -2.93 4.75
C PRO A 52 8.68 -2.25 3.91
N GLU A 53 9.92 -2.30 4.41
CA GLU A 53 11.10 -1.89 3.67
C GLU A 53 11.46 -2.90 2.59
N GLU A 54 12.18 -2.44 1.56
CA GLU A 54 12.63 -3.29 0.45
C GLU A 54 13.37 -4.55 0.95
N GLY A 55 12.91 -5.71 0.49
CA GLY A 55 13.43 -7.02 0.91
C GLY A 55 12.75 -7.62 2.16
N PHE A 56 11.81 -6.93 2.81
CA PHE A 56 11.05 -7.46 3.97
C PHE A 56 9.58 -7.66 3.63
N SER A 57 8.97 -8.77 4.03
CA SER A 57 7.52 -9.03 3.91
C SER A 57 6.94 -9.27 5.29
N PHE A 58 5.76 -8.70 5.56
CA PHE A 58 4.99 -9.09 6.73
C PHE A 58 4.15 -10.31 6.40
N LYS A 59 4.41 -11.40 7.13
CA LYS A 59 3.65 -12.64 7.03
C LYS A 59 3.20 -13.04 8.41
N THR A 60 2.02 -13.63 8.48
CA THR A 60 1.50 -14.22 9.71
C THR A 60 2.40 -15.37 10.14
N GLY A 61 3.08 -15.21 11.28
CA GLY A 61 4.04 -16.17 11.82
C GLY A 61 3.70 -16.60 13.25
N LEU A 62 2.41 -16.82 13.55
CA LEU A 62 1.90 -17.04 14.92
C LEU A 62 2.61 -18.16 15.69
N PHE A 63 3.15 -19.16 14.99
CA PHE A 63 3.86 -20.30 15.59
C PHE A 63 5.35 -20.34 15.22
N SER A 64 5.88 -19.29 14.61
CA SER A 64 7.30 -19.20 14.27
C SER A 64 8.14 -19.00 15.53
N LYS A 65 9.24 -19.75 15.64
CA LYS A 65 10.24 -19.53 16.70
C LYS A 65 11.17 -18.35 16.40
N ASN A 66 11.19 -17.91 15.14
CA ASN A 66 12.05 -16.82 14.66
C ASN A 66 11.21 -15.62 14.25
N LEU A 67 11.69 -14.42 14.58
CA LEU A 67 11.03 -13.16 14.20
C LEU A 67 11.07 -12.91 12.68
N ALA A 68 12.11 -13.40 12.01
CA ALA A 68 12.23 -13.36 10.55
C ALA A 68 12.78 -14.68 10.01
N THR A 69 12.40 -14.99 8.78
CA THR A 69 12.87 -16.16 8.03
C THR A 69 13.07 -15.74 6.58
N VAL A 70 14.06 -16.34 5.92
CA VAL A 70 14.26 -16.14 4.48
C VAL A 70 13.10 -16.80 3.74
N ASP A 71 12.41 -16.00 2.92
CA ASP A 71 11.30 -16.49 2.13
C ASP A 71 11.80 -17.32 0.94
N ARG A 72 11.04 -18.38 0.61
CA ARG A 72 11.35 -19.24 -0.55
C ARG A 72 10.82 -18.63 -1.85
N LEU A 73 9.81 -17.76 -1.75
CA LEU A 73 9.27 -17.01 -2.87
C LEU A 73 10.05 -15.69 -3.00
N GLN A 74 10.53 -15.42 -4.21
CA GLN A 74 11.19 -14.17 -4.57
C GLN A 74 10.35 -13.44 -5.62
N GLY A 75 10.28 -12.11 -5.51
CA GLY A 75 9.38 -11.27 -6.29
C GLY A 75 8.09 -10.91 -5.54
N ARG A 76 7.70 -9.64 -5.59
CA ARG A 76 6.36 -9.16 -5.21
C ARG A 76 5.79 -8.38 -6.37
N HIS A 77 4.47 -8.39 -6.50
CA HIS A 77 3.77 -7.40 -7.29
C HIS A 77 3.97 -6.05 -6.59
N THR A 78 4.91 -5.26 -7.08
CA THR A 78 5.18 -3.90 -6.64
C THR A 78 4.33 -2.93 -7.46
N GLU A 79 3.79 -1.91 -6.79
CA GLU A 79 3.04 -0.83 -7.44
C GLU A 79 3.92 -0.08 -8.45
N ASP A 80 5.20 0.10 -8.12
CA ASP A 80 6.17 0.90 -8.89
C ASP A 80 6.31 0.46 -10.37
N ASP A 81 6.00 -0.80 -10.68
CA ASP A 81 6.06 -1.36 -12.05
C ASP A 81 4.68 -1.68 -12.63
N ALA A 82 3.59 -1.29 -11.96
CA ALA A 82 2.24 -1.51 -12.46
C ALA A 82 1.94 -0.52 -13.59
N PHE A 83 1.55 -1.04 -14.76
CA PHE A 83 1.17 -0.23 -15.91
C PHE A 83 -0.17 -0.68 -16.50
N LEU A 84 -0.88 0.27 -17.10
CA LEU A 84 -2.09 0.03 -17.87
C LEU A 84 -1.79 0.31 -19.35
N TYR A 85 -2.01 -0.67 -20.22
CA TYR A 85 -1.91 -0.49 -21.66
C TYR A 85 -3.30 -0.38 -22.28
N LEU A 86 -3.58 0.74 -22.93
CA LEU A 86 -4.82 1.00 -23.65
C LEU A 86 -4.55 1.11 -25.15
N LYS A 87 -5.13 0.20 -25.94
CA LYS A 87 -5.00 0.24 -27.40
C LYS A 87 -6.06 1.19 -27.99
N GLY A 88 -5.63 2.16 -28.81
CA GLY A 88 -6.50 3.16 -29.44
C GLY A 88 -6.75 4.41 -28.59
N ALA A 89 -5.95 4.60 -27.54
CA ALA A 89 -6.00 5.71 -26.59
C ALA A 89 -4.95 6.79 -26.89
N GLU A 90 -4.67 7.04 -28.18
CA GLU A 90 -3.61 7.98 -28.60
C GLU A 90 -3.88 9.43 -28.17
N ASP A 91 -5.14 9.76 -27.86
CA ASP A 91 -5.59 11.10 -27.43
C ASP A 91 -5.84 11.22 -25.91
N LEU A 92 -5.47 10.21 -25.11
CA LEU A 92 -5.71 10.24 -23.66
C LEU A 92 -4.49 10.81 -22.94
N ASP A 93 -4.55 12.11 -22.64
CA ASP A 93 -3.57 12.79 -21.79
C ASP A 93 -3.63 12.19 -20.37
N GLU A 94 -2.59 11.42 -20.04
CA GLU A 94 -2.09 11.05 -18.72
C GLU A 94 -3.16 10.84 -17.62
N PHE A 95 -3.62 9.59 -17.43
CA PHE A 95 -4.43 9.25 -16.26
C PHE A 95 -3.57 9.14 -15.00
N THR A 96 -3.64 10.14 -14.14
CA THR A 96 -2.97 10.14 -12.83
C THR A 96 -3.66 9.21 -11.82
N HIS A 97 -4.90 8.78 -12.09
CA HIS A 97 -5.67 7.88 -11.23
C HIS A 97 -6.39 6.78 -12.02
N LEU A 98 -6.45 5.58 -11.43
CA LEU A 98 -7.13 4.41 -12.00
C LEU A 98 -8.60 4.70 -12.34
N GLU A 99 -9.30 5.48 -11.51
CA GLU A 99 -10.69 5.90 -11.74
C GLU A 99 -10.86 6.71 -13.04
N SER A 100 -9.90 7.59 -13.35
CA SER A 100 -9.92 8.37 -14.59
C SER A 100 -9.75 7.47 -15.82
N ALA A 101 -8.85 6.47 -15.71
CA ALA A 101 -8.68 5.46 -16.75
C ALA A 101 -9.93 4.57 -16.91
N LEU A 102 -10.56 4.16 -15.81
CA LEU A 102 -11.82 3.39 -15.82
C LEU A 102 -12.98 4.19 -16.42
N LEU A 103 -13.08 5.47 -16.11
CA LEU A 103 -14.09 6.35 -16.69
C LEU A 103 -13.92 6.47 -18.20
N ALA A 104 -12.70 6.72 -18.69
CA ALA A 104 -12.42 6.80 -20.12
C ALA A 104 -12.70 5.46 -20.84
N LEU A 105 -12.33 4.34 -20.22
CA LEU A 105 -12.67 3.00 -20.70
C LEU A 105 -14.18 2.81 -20.82
N ARG A 106 -14.96 3.31 -19.85
CA ARG A 106 -16.42 3.21 -19.82
C ARG A 106 -17.10 4.11 -20.84
N THR A 107 -16.63 5.35 -21.03
CA THR A 107 -17.29 6.36 -21.84
C THR A 107 -16.86 6.35 -23.30
N GLN A 108 -15.60 6.06 -23.59
CA GLN A 108 -15.01 6.25 -24.91
C GLN A 108 -14.73 4.95 -25.65
N TYR A 109 -14.42 3.86 -24.93
CA TYR A 109 -14.01 2.58 -25.55
C TYR A 109 -14.99 1.43 -25.35
N GLY A 110 -16.05 1.59 -24.53
CA GLY A 110 -17.18 0.65 -24.39
C GLY A 110 -16.82 -0.79 -23.98
N GLY A 111 -15.56 -1.05 -23.60
CA GLY A 111 -14.98 -2.39 -23.57
C GLY A 111 -15.09 -3.12 -22.23
N LEU A 112 -15.33 -2.42 -21.12
CA LEU A 112 -15.50 -3.04 -19.81
C LEU A 112 -16.97 -3.00 -19.38
N LYS A 113 -17.65 -4.14 -19.57
CA LYS A 113 -18.82 -4.53 -18.79
C LYS A 113 -18.34 -5.50 -17.73
N LEU A 114 -18.26 -5.06 -16.46
CA LEU A 114 -18.19 -5.96 -15.32
C LEU A 114 -19.58 -6.52 -15.02
#